data_AF-A0A517VJ79-F1
#
_entry.id   AF-A0A517VJ79-F1
#
_cell.length_a   1.000
_cell.length_b   1.000
_cell.length_c   1.000
_cell.angle_alpha   90.00
_cell.angle_beta   90.00
_cell.angle_gamma   90.00
#
_symmetry.space_group_name_H-M   'P 1'
#
loop_
_entity.id
_entity.type
_entity.pdbx_description
1 polymer ?
#
loop_
_entity_poly.entity_id
_entity_poly.type
_entity_poly.pdbx_seq_one_letter_code
_entity_poly.pdbx_strand_id
1 'polypeptide(L)'
;MAPEITEEMRQALNQQPDRPLKIEDDQTQKTYLLIPQENFRQWVDAELRRELQIGFDEADAGEVAEWDVESILKEAHLRHAAKSE
;
A
#
# COMPACT_ATOMS: atom_id res chain seq x y z
N MET A 1 -7.45 -15.76 19.28
CA MET A 1 -6.08 -16.31 19.15
C MET A 1 -5.52 -15.75 17.85
N ALA A 2 -4.34 -15.14 17.86
CA ALA A 2 -3.70 -14.70 16.62
C ALA A 2 -3.07 -15.92 15.94
N PRO A 3 -3.17 -16.07 14.61
CA PRO A 3 -2.47 -17.13 13.90
C PRO A 3 -0.95 -16.94 14.07
N GLU A 4 -0.23 -18.05 14.25
CA GLU A 4 1.22 -18.05 14.29
C GLU A 4 1.81 -17.94 12.87
N ILE A 5 2.96 -17.28 12.75
CA ILE A 5 3.69 -17.24 11.49
C ILE A 5 4.28 -18.61 11.15
N THR A 6 4.28 -18.98 9.86
CA THR A 6 4.89 -20.23 9.40
C THR A 6 6.42 -20.16 9.44
N GLU A 7 7.08 -21.31 9.34
CA GLU A 7 8.54 -21.37 9.28
C GLU A 7 9.10 -20.69 8.03
N GLU A 8 8.42 -20.82 6.90
CA GLU A 8 8.78 -20.12 5.65
C GLU A 8 8.73 -18.59 5.83
N MET A 9 7.65 -18.07 6.42
CA MET A 9 7.52 -16.64 6.72
C MET A 9 8.62 -16.17 7.69
N ARG A 10 8.94 -16.99 8.69
CA ARG A 10 10.04 -16.71 9.64
C ARG A 10 11.38 -16.60 8.93
N GLN A 11 11.68 -17.53 8.02
CA GLN A 11 12.91 -17.48 7.23
C GLN A 11 12.96 -16.26 6.31
N ALA A 12 11.85 -15.92 5.66
CA ALA A 12 11.77 -14.75 4.79
C ALA A 12 11.95 -13.44 5.56
N LEU A 13 11.34 -13.31 6.75
CA LEU A 13 11.54 -12.17 7.65
C LEU A 13 13.01 -12.04 8.10
N ASN A 14 13.69 -13.15 8.38
CA ASN A 14 15.10 -13.12 8.76
C ASN A 14 16.03 -12.72 7.59
N GLN A 15 15.65 -13.01 6.35
CA GLN A 15 16.41 -12.58 5.17
C GLN A 15 16.23 -11.08 4.86
N GLN A 16 15.10 -10.49 5.25
CA GLN A 16 14.77 -9.09 5.00
C GLN A 16 14.15 -8.43 6.25
N PRO A 17 14.94 -8.20 7.33
CA PRO A 17 14.41 -7.77 8.62
C PRO A 17 13.74 -6.39 8.60
N ASP A 18 14.17 -5.52 7.70
CA ASP A 18 13.69 -4.13 7.61
C ASP A 18 12.58 -3.93 6.57
N ARG A 19 12.11 -5.00 5.92
CA ARG A 19 11.11 -4.92 4.84
C ARG A 19 9.85 -5.75 5.13
N PRO A 20 8.66 -5.26 4.74
CA PRO A 20 7.42 -6.01 4.79
C PRO A 20 7.55 -7.28 3.96
N LEU A 21 7.17 -8.40 4.56
CA LEU A 21 7.01 -9.64 3.82
C LEU A 21 5.67 -9.60 3.08
N LYS A 22 5.72 -9.70 1.74
CA LYS A 22 4.53 -9.88 0.91
C LYS A 22 4.08 -11.33 0.96
N ILE A 23 2.82 -11.53 1.26
CA ILE A 23 2.17 -12.85 1.29
C ILE A 23 1.03 -12.79 0.29
N GLU A 24 1.05 -13.66 -0.70
CA GLU A 24 -0.03 -13.78 -1.68
C GLU A 24 -0.95 -14.92 -1.26
N ASP A 25 -2.25 -14.63 -1.23
CA ASP A 25 -3.31 -15.61 -1.08
C ASP A 25 -3.78 -16.01 -2.48
N ASP A 26 -3.45 -17.23 -2.88
CA ASP A 26 -3.77 -17.80 -4.19
C ASP A 26 -5.27 -18.05 -4.38
N GLN A 27 -6.03 -18.22 -3.29
CA GLN A 27 -7.48 -18.44 -3.34
C GLN A 27 -8.25 -17.13 -3.50
N THR A 28 -7.81 -16.06 -2.83
CA THR A 28 -8.50 -14.76 -2.87
C THR A 28 -7.85 -13.75 -3.80
N GLN A 29 -6.68 -14.07 -4.37
CA GLN A 29 -5.81 -13.17 -5.14
C GLN A 29 -5.45 -11.89 -4.39
N LYS A 30 -5.49 -11.92 -3.06
CA LYS A 30 -5.15 -10.78 -2.21
C LYS A 30 -3.70 -10.87 -1.79
N THR A 31 -3.04 -9.72 -1.77
CA THR A 31 -1.71 -9.58 -1.20
C THR A 31 -1.82 -8.98 0.20
N TYR A 32 -1.21 -9.66 1.17
CA TYR A 32 -1.05 -9.21 2.54
C TYR A 32 0.39 -8.77 2.78
N LEU A 33 0.57 -7.84 3.71
CA LEU A 33 1.88 -7.39 4.17
C LEU A 33 2.04 -7.78 5.63
N LEU A 34 3.09 -8.55 5.92
CA LEU A 34 3.49 -8.89 7.28
C LEU A 34 4.67 -8.02 7.70
N ILE A 35 4.50 -7.28 8.79
CA ILE A 35 5.48 -6.35 9.34
C ILE A 35 5.51 -6.56 10.86
N PRO A 36 6.70 -6.55 11.51
CA PRO A 36 6.77 -6.47 12.96
C PRO A 36 5.97 -5.28 13.49
N GLN A 37 5.21 -5.49 14.55
CA GLN A 37 4.28 -4.47 15.06
C GLN A 37 5.01 -3.18 15.48
N GLU A 38 6.21 -3.32 16.04
CA GLU A 38 7.11 -2.24 16.40
C GLU A 38 7.54 -1.38 15.21
N ASN A 39 7.63 -1.97 14.01
CA ASN A 39 8.06 -1.31 12.80
C ASN A 39 6.90 -0.73 12.00
N PHE A 40 5.65 -1.07 12.34
CA PHE A 40 4.45 -0.68 11.59
C PHE A 40 4.33 0.84 11.40
N ARG A 41 4.45 1.62 12.48
CA ARG A 41 4.34 3.09 12.41
C ARG A 41 5.41 3.70 11.50
N GLN A 42 6.66 3.27 11.67
CA GLN A 42 7.77 3.76 10.86
C GLN A 42 7.57 3.44 9.38
N TRP A 43 7.06 2.25 9.06
CA TRP A 43 6.79 1.85 7.68
C TRP A 43 5.66 2.66 7.05
N VAL A 44 4.56 2.87 7.77
CA VAL A 44 3.45 3.70 7.29
C VAL A 44 3.91 5.14 7.06
N ASP A 45 4.69 5.71 7.98
CA ASP A 45 5.22 7.06 7.85
C ASP A 45 6.19 7.18 6.66
N ALA A 46 7.05 6.17 6.45
CA ALA A 46 8.00 6.15 5.34
C ALA A 46 7.29 6.05 3.98
N GLU A 47 6.28 5.17 3.88
CA GLU A 47 5.50 5.02 2.65
C GLU A 47 4.71 6.30 2.35
N LEU A 48 4.06 6.90 3.36
CA LEU A 48 3.35 8.17 3.19
C LEU A 48 4.29 9.29 2.73
N ARG A 49 5.48 9.41 3.34
CA ARG A 49 6.47 10.41 2.91
C ARG A 49 6.93 10.19 1.48
N ARG A 50 7.11 8.93 1.06
CA ARG A 50 7.49 8.59 -0.31
C ARG A 50 6.43 9.04 -1.30
N GLU A 51 5.16 8.72 -1.05
CA GLU A 51 4.06 9.12 -1.94
C GLU A 51 3.85 10.64 -1.98
N LEU A 52 4.02 11.33 -0.84
CA LEU A 52 4.01 12.79 -0.81
C LEU A 52 5.17 13.40 -1.62
N GLN A 53 6.37 12.81 -1.53
CA GLN A 53 7.52 13.28 -2.28
C GLN A 53 7.31 13.12 -3.79
N ILE A 54 6.71 12.01 -4.24
CA ILE A 54 6.33 11.83 -5.64
C ILE A 54 5.42 12.97 -6.09
N GLY A 55 4.38 13.29 -5.33
CA GLY A 55 3.48 14.40 -5.65
C GLY A 55 4.17 15.76 -5.67
N PHE A 56 5.15 16.00 -4.79
CA PHE A 56 5.95 17.23 -4.84
C PHE A 56 6.85 17.28 -6.08
N ASP A 57 7.51 16.18 -6.43
CA ASP A 57 8.38 16.08 -7.60
C ASP A 57 7.57 16.28 -8.90
N GLU A 58 6.36 15.71 -8.99
CA GLU A 58 5.42 15.90 -10.09
C GLU A 58 4.98 17.38 -10.21
N ALA A 59 4.61 17.99 -9.08
CA ALA A 59 4.24 19.41 -9.06
C ALA A 59 5.39 20.33 -9.47
N ASP A 60 6.60 20.07 -8.98
CA ASP A 60 7.81 20.81 -9.35
C ASP A 60 8.17 20.63 -10.83
N ALA A 61 7.88 19.47 -11.41
CA ALA A 61 8.01 19.19 -12.85
C ALA A 61 6.90 19.84 -13.70
N GLY A 62 5.86 20.39 -13.07
CA GLY A 62 4.69 20.95 -13.77
C GLY A 62 3.70 19.89 -14.24
N GLU A 63 3.85 18.63 -13.81
CA GLU A 63 2.93 17.51 -14.04
C GLU A 63 1.71 17.65 -13.11
N VAL A 64 0.96 18.72 -13.30
CA VAL A 64 -0.24 19.06 -12.52
C VAL A 64 -1.49 18.93 -13.39
N ALA A 65 -2.56 18.39 -12.80
CA ALA A 65 -3.87 18.35 -13.45
C ALA A 65 -4.73 19.54 -12.99
N GLU A 66 -5.65 19.97 -13.85
CA GLU A 66 -6.69 20.93 -13.45
C GLU A 66 -7.55 20.32 -12.34
N TRP A 67 -7.80 21.11 -11.29
CA TRP A 67 -8.61 20.69 -10.16
C TRP A 67 -10.11 20.74 -10.50
N ASP A 68 -10.56 19.77 -11.30
CA ASP A 68 -11.97 19.57 -11.62
C ASP A 68 -12.62 18.59 -10.65
N VAL A 69 -13.23 19.16 -9.60
CA VAL A 69 -13.91 18.40 -8.54
C VAL A 69 -15.04 17.52 -9.07
N GLU A 70 -15.78 17.96 -10.08
CA GLU A 70 -16.92 17.19 -10.61
C GLU A 70 -16.43 15.95 -11.35
N SER A 71 -15.39 16.09 -12.16
CA SER A 71 -14.76 14.97 -12.86
C SER A 71 -14.16 13.95 -11.87
N ILE A 72 -13.46 14.44 -10.84
CA ILE A 72 -12.87 13.59 -9.79
C ILE A 72 -13.94 12.78 -9.05
N LEU A 73 -15.05 13.42 -8.65
CA LEU A 73 -16.15 12.74 -7.96
C LEU A 73 -16.85 11.73 -8.86
N LYS A 74 -17.04 12.06 -10.14
CA LYS A 74 -17.64 11.16 -11.13
C LYS A 74 -16.78 9.92 -11.32
N GLU A 75 -15.47 10.08 -11.46
CA GLU A 75 -14.53 8.96 -11.58
C GLU A 75 -14.51 8.09 -10.31
N ALA A 76 -14.54 8.71 -9.13
CA ALA A 76 -14.61 7.99 -7.86
C ALA A 76 -15.88 7.12 -7.76
N HIS A 77 -17.03 7.66 -8.17
CA HIS A 77 -18.29 6.91 -8.22
C HIS A 77 -18.23 5.73 -9.20
N LEU A 78 -17.65 5.92 -10.39
CA LEU A 78 -17.48 4.85 -11.37
C LEU A 78 -16.58 3.72 -10.84
N ARG A 79 -15.45 4.07 -10.21
CA ARG A 79 -14.55 3.09 -9.57
C ARG A 79 -15.22 2.33 -8.42
N HIS A 80 -16.06 3.00 -7.63
CA HIS A 80 -16.80 2.37 -6.55
C HIS A 80 -17.86 1.39 -7.08
N ALA A 81 -18.59 1.76 -8.13
CA ALA A 81 -19.57 0.90 -8.79
C ALA A 81 -18.91 -0.37 -9.36
N ALA A 82 -17.75 -0.24 -10.03
CA ALA A 82 -17.02 -1.37 -10.61
C ALA A 82 -16.39 -2.33 -9.59
N LYS A 83 -16.16 -1.89 -8.33
CA LYS A 83 -15.72 -2.76 -7.23
C LYS A 83 -16.85 -3.51 -6.52
N SER A 84 -18.11 -3.16 -6.83
CA SER A 84 -19.30 -3.69 -6.18
C SER A 84 -19.96 -4.83 -6.99
N GLU A 85 -19.38 -5.21 -8.14
CA GLU A 85 -19.72 -6.38 -8.96
C GLU A 85 -18.65 -7.47 -8.79
#